data_AF-A0A7V9LUS5-F1
#
_entry.id   AF-A0A7V9LUS5-F1
#
_cell.length_a   1.000
_cell.length_b   1.000
_cell.length_c   1.000
_cell.angle_alpha   90.00
_cell.angle_beta   90.00
_cell.angle_gamma   90.00
#
_symmetry.space_group_name_H-M   'P 1'
#
loop_
_entity.id
_entity.type
_entity.pdbx_description
1 polymer ?
#
loop_
_entity_poly.entity_id
_entity_poly.type
_entity_poly.pdbx_seq_one_letter_code
_entity_poly.pdbx_strand_id
1 'polypeptide(L)' 'MGTALAGKVALVAGATRGAGRGIAVQLGAAGATVYVTGRSSGSQRSEMDRPETIERPLL' A
#
# COMPACT_ATOMS: atom_id res chain seq x y z
N MET A 1 6.51 21.84 -9.67
CA MET A 1 5.78 21.70 -8.38
C MET A 1 6.39 20.52 -7.64
N GLY A 2 6.99 20.75 -6.47
CA GLY A 2 7.47 19.65 -5.62
C GLY A 2 6.29 18.97 -4.96
N THR A 3 6.20 17.65 -5.04
CA THR A 3 5.18 16.89 -4.33
C THR A 3 5.46 16.97 -2.83
N ALA A 4 4.42 17.13 -2.00
CA ALA A 4 4.57 17.47 -0.58
C ALA A 4 5.44 16.50 0.24
N LEU A 5 5.57 15.24 -0.21
CA LEU A 5 6.34 14.19 0.44
C LEU A 5 7.53 13.69 -0.40
N ALA A 6 7.98 14.47 -1.39
CA ALA A 6 9.15 14.10 -2.20
C ALA A 6 10.37 13.76 -1.32
N GLY A 7 10.97 12.60 -1.59
CA GLY A 7 12.15 12.11 -0.86
C GLY A 7 11.86 11.60 0.57
N LYS A 8 10.59 11.48 0.96
CA LYS A 8 10.19 10.87 2.24
C LYS A 8 9.90 9.38 2.06
N VAL A 9 10.14 8.62 3.11
CA VAL A 9 9.83 7.19 3.19
C VAL A 9 8.73 6.99 4.24
N ALA A 10 7.70 6.21 3.90
CA ALA A 10 6.59 5.89 4.79
C ALA A 10 6.39 4.38 4.90
N LEU A 11 6.08 3.87 6.09
CA LEU A 11 5.66 2.50 6.35
C LEU A 11 4.17 2.49 6.73
N VAL A 12 3.36 1.75 5.99
CA VAL A 12 1.91 1.62 6.27
C VAL A 12 1.57 0.18 6.64
N ALA A 13 1.21 -0.01 7.90
CA ALA A 13 0.73 -1.30 8.40
C ALA A 13 -0.74 -1.55 8.03
N GLY A 14 -1.09 -2.79 7.71
CA GLY A 14 -2.46 -3.16 7.31
C GLY A 14 -2.88 -2.57 5.96
N ALA A 15 -1.93 -2.29 5.07
CA ALA A 15 -2.17 -1.58 3.81
C ALA A 15 -2.70 -2.44 2.65
N THR A 16 -3.05 -3.70 2.93
CA THR A 16 -3.50 -4.64 1.91
C THR A 16 -4.95 -4.39 1.47
N ARG A 17 -5.78 -3.71 2.28
CA ARG A 17 -7.18 -3.37 1.98
C ARG A 17 -7.67 -2.17 2.80
N GLY A 18 -8.91 -1.74 2.53
CA GLY A 18 -9.62 -0.73 3.31
C GLY A 18 -8.86 0.59 3.41
N ALA A 19 -8.95 1.24 4.58
CA ALA A 19 -8.31 2.53 4.82
C ALA A 19 -6.79 2.49 4.66
N GLY A 20 -6.13 1.40 5.10
CA GLY A 20 -4.67 1.26 4.98
C GLY A 20 -4.20 1.33 3.52
N ARG A 21 -4.93 0.68 2.61
CA ARG A 21 -4.66 0.79 1.16
C ARG A 21 -4.84 2.22 0.65
N GLY A 22 -5.94 2.87 1.03
CA GLY A 22 -6.21 4.26 0.64
C GLY A 22 -5.09 5.21 1.09
N ILE A 23 -4.63 5.06 2.33
CA ILE A 23 -3.53 5.84 2.90
C ILE A 23 -2.23 5.62 2.11
N ALA A 24 -1.86 4.37 1.84
CA ALA A 24 -0.64 4.05 1.08
C ALA A 24 -0.66 4.67 -0.33
N VAL A 25 -1.81 4.63 -1.02
CA VAL A 25 -1.98 5.24 -2.34
C VAL A 25 -1.81 6.75 -2.29
N GLN A 26 -2.44 7.43 -1.33
CA GLN A 26 -2.34 8.90 -1.24
C GLN A 26 -0.94 9.37 -0.85
N LEU A 27 -0.23 8.62 0.02
CA LEU A 27 1.16 8.92 0.35
C LEU A 27 2.08 8.79 -0.88
N GLY A 28 1.88 7.75 -1.71
CA GLY A 28 2.60 7.59 -2.97
C GLY A 28 2.29 8.70 -3.98
N ALA A 29 1.02 9.08 -4.11
CA ALA A 29 0.60 10.20 -4.96
C ALA A 29 1.21 11.55 -4.52
N ALA A 30 1.44 11.73 -3.22
CA ALA A 30 2.16 12.86 -2.67
C ALA A 30 3.71 12.77 -2.81
N GLY A 31 4.21 11.69 -3.43
CA GLY A 31 5.62 11.51 -3.80
C GLY A 31 6.49 10.86 -2.74
N ALA A 32 5.90 10.18 -1.76
CA ALA A 32 6.65 9.37 -0.82
C ALA A 32 7.02 8.00 -1.44
N THR A 33 8.16 7.44 -1.05
CA THR A 33 8.43 6.01 -1.19
C THR A 33 7.68 5.27 -0.09
N VAL A 34 6.76 4.38 -0.45
CA VAL A 34 5.87 3.72 0.53
C VAL A 34 6.15 2.23 0.60
N TYR A 35 6.51 1.76 1.80
CA TYR A 35 6.52 0.34 2.15
C TYR A 35 5.20 -0.04 2.83
N VAL A 36 4.63 -1.16 2.43
CA VAL A 36 3.35 -1.63 2.96
C VAL A 36 3.54 -2.97 3.64
N THR A 37 2.85 -3.18 4.76
CA THR A 37 2.79 -4.49 5.42
C THR A 37 1.35 -4.92 5.63
N GLY A 38 1.16 -6.23 5.71
CA GLY A 38 -0.11 -6.84 6.05
C GLY A 38 0.10 -8.31 6.38
N ARG A 39 -0.89 -8.93 7.01
CA ARG A 39 -0.87 -10.37 7.32
C ARG A 39 -1.22 -11.25 6.12
N SER A 40 -1.69 -10.65 5.03
CA SER A 40 -2.11 -11.34 3.80
C SER A 40 -1.61 -10.55 2.59
N SER A 41 -0.58 -11.04 1.93
CA SER A 41 -0.20 -10.64 0.56
C SER A 41 -0.86 -11.61 -0.43
N GLY A 42 -0.96 -11.27 -1.72
CA GLY A 42 -1.58 -12.19 -2.71
C GLY A 42 -0.88 -13.55 -2.81
N SER A 43 0.40 -13.59 -2.42
CA SER A 43 1.21 -14.79 -2.25
C SER A 43 0.79 -15.71 -1.10
N GLN A 44 0.07 -15.22 -0.08
CA GLN A 44 -0.56 -16.05 0.96
C GLN A 44 -2.03 -15.63 1.12
N ARG A 45 -2.87 -16.26 0.28
CA ARG A 45 -4.32 -16.20 0.40
C ARG A 45 -4.73 -16.58 1.84
N SER A 46 -5.52 -15.72 2.47
CA SER A 46 -6.36 -16.14 3.60
C SER A 46 -7.23 -17.30 3.12
N GLU A 47 -7.53 -18.30 3.98
CA GLU A 47 -8.48 -19.41 3.69
C GLU A 47 -9.81 -18.95 3.08
N MET A 48 -10.14 -17.67 3.27
CA MET A 48 -11.27 -16.99 2.68
C MET A 48 -10.85 -16.34 1.35
N ASP A 49 -11.01 -17.09 0.26
CA ASP A 49 -10.68 -16.76 -1.14
C ASP A 49 -11.36 -15.46 -1.65
N ARG A 50 -10.92 -14.28 -1.17
CA ARG A 50 -11.43 -12.97 -1.60
C ARG A 50 -10.50 -12.35 -2.66
N PRO A 51 -11.05 -11.95 -3.82
CA PRO A 51 -10.27 -11.56 -5.01
C PRO A 51 -9.58 -10.18 -4.93
N GLU A 52 -9.72 -9.45 -3.83
CA GLU A 52 -9.27 -8.05 -3.69
C GLU A 52 -7.81 -7.89 -3.21
N THR A 53 -6.99 -8.95 -3.31
CA THR A 53 -5.61 -8.94 -2.83
C THR A 53 -4.65 -8.30 -3.84
N ILE A 54 -3.90 -7.28 -3.41
CA ILE A 54 -2.97 -6.51 -4.26
C ILE A 54 -1.65 -7.26 -4.43
N GLU A 55 -1.25 -7.49 -5.69
CA GLU A 55 0.06 -8.07 -6.07
C GLU A 55 0.98 -7.08 -6.79
N ARG A 56 0.53 -5.87 -7.18
CA ARG A 56 1.36 -4.94 -7.98
C ARG A 56 1.51 -3.57 -7.34
N PRO A 57 2.75 -3.05 -7.19
CA PRO A 57 2.98 -1.62 -7.02
C PRO A 57 2.63 -0.93 -8.33
N LEU A 58 1.74 0.08 -8.26
CA LEU A 58 1.60 1.07 -9.32
C LEU A 58 2.77 2.03 -9.17
N LEU A 59 3.89 1.66 -9.78
CA LEU A 59 4.87 2.64 -10.24
C LEU A 59 4.37 3.25 -11.54
#